data_AF-A0A1J3EM85-F1
#
_entry.id   AF-A0A1J3EM85-F1
#
_cell.length_a   1.000
_cell.length_b   1.000
_cell.length_c   1.000
_cell.angle_alpha   90.00
_cell.angle_beta   90.00
_cell.angle_gamma   90.00
#
_symmetry.space_group_name_H-M   'P 1'
#
loop_
_entity.id
_entity.type
_entity.pdbx_description
1 polymer ?
#
loop_
_entity_poly.entity_id
_entity_poly.type
_entity_poly.pdbx_seq_one_letter_code
_entity_poly.pdbx_strand_id
1 'polypeptide(L)'
;ICNHVMRGSAQSLKPEKTVALYTEMEKRGVRPDRYTFTFVLKACSKLEWRNNGFAIHGKVVRHGFVSNEYVKNAMILFHANCGDLRIASELFDDS
;
A
#
# COMPACT_ATOMS: atom_id res chain seq x y z
N ILE A 1 -5.65 -2.95 -17.26
CA ILE A 1 -4.43 -2.15 -17.55
C ILE A 1 -3.69 -1.75 -16.27
N CYS A 2 -4.35 -1.18 -15.25
CA CYS A 2 -3.65 -0.62 -14.09
C CYS A 2 -2.86 -1.63 -13.22
N ASN A 3 -3.38 -2.84 -12.92
CA ASN A 3 -2.62 -3.82 -12.14
C ASN A 3 -1.37 -4.33 -12.86
N HIS A 4 -1.44 -4.53 -14.18
CA HIS A 4 -0.31 -5.03 -14.97
C HIS A 4 0.82 -3.98 -15.02
N VAL A 5 0.46 -2.70 -15.22
CA VAL A 5 1.42 -1.58 -15.19
C VAL A 5 1.96 -1.34 -13.78
N MET A 6 1.13 -1.45 -12.74
CA MET A 6 1.58 -1.36 -11.34
C MET A 6 2.48 -2.53 -10.96
N ARG A 7 2.22 -3.75 -11.44
CA ARG A 7 3.08 -4.92 -11.19
C ARG A 7 4.47 -4.75 -11.81
N GLY A 8 4.53 -4.23 -13.04
CA GLY A 8 5.79 -3.86 -13.68
C GLY A 8 6.52 -2.73 -12.93
N SER A 9 5.80 -1.74 -12.41
CA SER A 9 6.38 -0.61 -11.66
C SER A 9 6.74 -0.94 -10.21
N ALA A 10 6.10 -1.96 -9.61
CA ALA A 10 6.44 -2.46 -8.27
C ALA A 10 7.68 -3.35 -8.28
N GLN A 11 7.93 -4.06 -9.40
CA GLN A 11 9.18 -4.80 -9.65
C GLN A 11 10.32 -3.89 -10.14
N SER A 12 10.05 -2.69 -10.67
CA SER A 12 11.06 -1.75 -11.20
C SER A 12 11.02 -0.35 -10.56
N LEU A 13 12.06 -0.04 -9.78
CA LEU A 13 12.69 1.26 -9.40
C LEU A 13 11.93 2.61 -9.32
N LYS A 14 10.60 2.73 -9.48
CA LYS A 14 9.91 4.04 -9.50
C LYS A 14 8.70 4.07 -8.56
N PRO A 15 8.92 4.13 -7.23
CA PRO A 15 7.83 4.19 -6.27
C PRO A 15 6.91 5.41 -6.48
N GLU A 16 7.43 6.55 -6.92
CA GLU A 16 6.67 7.77 -7.21
C GLU A 16 5.64 7.53 -8.33
N LYS A 17 6.05 6.80 -9.38
CA LYS A 17 5.18 6.43 -10.49
C LYS A 17 4.06 5.50 -10.02
N THR A 18 4.35 4.59 -9.08
CA THR A 18 3.33 3.70 -8.50
C THR A 18 2.27 4.51 -7.76
N VAL A 19 2.68 5.48 -6.95
CA VAL A 19 1.73 6.36 -6.25
C VAL A 19 0.96 7.23 -7.24
N ALA A 20 1.61 7.77 -8.28
CA ALA A 20 0.93 8.55 -9.31
C ALA A 20 -0.14 7.75 -10.08
N LEU A 21 0.17 6.50 -10.43
CA LEU A 21 -0.78 5.60 -11.10
C LEU A 21 -1.95 5.22 -10.19
N TYR A 22 -1.69 5.03 -8.89
CA TYR A 22 -2.73 4.80 -7.90
C TYR A 22 -3.67 6.01 -7.79
N THR A 23 -3.10 7.22 -7.66
CA THR A 23 -3.89 8.46 -7.63
C THR A 23 -4.75 8.63 -8.89
N GLU A 24 -4.20 8.29 -10.06
CA GLU A 24 -4.96 8.33 -11.32
C GLU A 24 -6.07 7.28 -11.39
N MET A 25 -5.81 6.07 -10.86
CA MET A 25 -6.83 5.02 -10.73
C MET A 25 -8.01 5.52 -9.90
N GLU A 26 -7.74 6.17 -8.76
CA GLU A 26 -8.77 6.73 -7.88
C GLU A 26 -9.55 7.85 -8.57
N LYS A 27 -8.87 8.78 -9.26
CA LYS A 27 -9.52 9.86 -10.03
C LYS A 27 -10.47 9.34 -11.11
N ARG A 28 -10.14 8.20 -11.72
CA ARG A 28 -10.98 7.55 -12.74
C ARG A 28 -12.11 6.69 -12.14
N GLY A 29 -12.25 6.66 -10.81
CA GLY A 29 -13.23 5.81 -10.14
C GLY A 29 -12.96 4.31 -10.30
N VAL A 30 -11.74 3.93 -10.68
CA VAL A 30 -11.38 2.51 -10.83
C VAL A 30 -11.11 1.95 -9.44
N ARG A 31 -11.82 0.87 -9.09
CA ARG A 31 -11.72 0.26 -7.76
C ARG A 31 -10.34 -0.41 -7.56
N PRO A 32 -9.56 -0.03 -6.53
CA PRO A 32 -8.35 -0.72 -6.14
C PRO A 32 -8.65 -2.16 -5.69
N ASP A 33 -7.70 -3.06 -5.93
CA ASP A 33 -7.71 -4.42 -5.42
C ASP A 33 -6.57 -4.68 -4.43
N ARG A 34 -6.49 -5.91 -3.90
CA ARG A 34 -5.44 -6.32 -2.96
C ARG A 34 -4.03 -6.03 -3.50
N TYR A 35 -3.78 -6.26 -4.79
CA TYR A 35 -2.46 -6.06 -5.39
C TYR A 35 -2.11 -4.58 -5.49
N THR A 36 -3.09 -3.75 -5.87
CA THR A 36 -2.96 -2.29 -5.88
C THR A 36 -2.51 -1.78 -4.51
N PHE A 37 -3.16 -2.22 -3.44
CA PHE A 37 -2.78 -1.83 -2.08
C PHE A 37 -1.38 -2.32 -1.69
N THR A 38 -1.03 -3.57 -1.99
CA THR A 38 0.32 -4.08 -1.74
C THR A 38 1.38 -3.25 -2.49
N PHE A 39 1.13 -2.85 -3.74
CA PHE A 39 2.08 -2.08 -4.53
C PHE A 39 2.25 -0.65 -4.01
N VAL A 40 1.15 0.04 -3.71
CA VAL A 40 1.22 1.43 -3.20
C VAL A 40 1.83 1.49 -1.81
N LEU A 41 1.54 0.53 -0.92
CA LEU A 41 2.16 0.45 0.41
C LEU A 41 3.67 0.23 0.31
N LYS A 42 4.12 -0.69 -0.57
CA LYS A 42 5.56 -0.89 -0.84
C LYS A 42 6.21 0.36 -1.41
N ALA A 43 5.53 1.09 -2.28
CA ALA A 43 6.04 2.35 -2.82
C ALA A 43 6.16 3.44 -1.75
N CYS A 44 5.12 3.63 -0.92
CA CYS A 44 5.16 4.57 0.21
C CYS A 44 6.25 4.21 1.22
N SER A 45 6.47 2.91 1.46
CA SER A 45 7.53 2.40 2.34
C SER A 45 8.93 2.77 1.82
N LYS A 46 9.19 2.60 0.51
CA LYS A 46 10.46 2.98 -0.11
C LYS A 46 10.71 4.49 -0.14
N LEU A 47 9.64 5.28 -0.15
CA LEU A 47 9.70 6.74 -0.17
C LEU A 47 9.66 7.37 1.23
N GLU A 48 9.50 6.56 2.29
CA GLU A 48 9.28 7.03 3.66
C GLU A 48 8.10 8.01 3.78
N TRP A 49 7.10 7.86 2.91
CA TRP A 49 5.92 8.74 2.85
C TRP A 49 4.89 8.36 3.90
N ARG A 50 5.21 8.68 5.16
CA ARG A 50 4.41 8.34 6.34
C ARG A 50 2.94 8.75 6.20
N ASN A 51 2.67 10.03 5.94
CA ASN A 51 1.31 10.55 5.83
C ASN A 51 0.48 9.85 4.73
N ASN A 52 1.11 9.55 3.58
CA ASN A 52 0.42 8.85 2.51
C ASN A 52 0.10 7.40 2.90
N GLY A 53 1.05 6.67 3.49
CA GLY A 53 0.77 5.29 3.89
C GLY A 53 -0.29 5.16 5.00
N PHE A 54 -0.38 6.13 5.92
CA PHE A 54 -1.50 6.21 6.87
C PHE A 54 -2.84 6.44 6.16
N ALA A 55 -2.89 7.32 5.15
CA ALA A 55 -4.10 7.50 4.34
C ALA A 55 -4.47 6.20 3.59
N ILE A 56 -3.47 5.44 3.10
CA ILE A 56 -3.70 4.13 2.48
C ILE A 56 -4.29 3.12 3.48
N HIS A 57 -3.85 3.10 4.75
CA HIS A 57 -4.44 2.24 5.79
C HIS A 57 -5.96 2.43 5.85
N GLY A 58 -6.45 3.67 5.97
CA GLY A 58 -7.89 3.95 6.00
C GLY A 58 -8.62 3.48 4.74
N LYS A 59 -7.97 3.55 3.57
CA LYS A 59 -8.52 3.04 2.32
C LYS A 59 -8.55 1.51 2.26
N VAL A 60 -7.56 0.81 2.81
CA VAL A 60 -7.55 -0.65 2.94
C VAL A 60 -8.76 -1.12 3.76
N VAL A 61 -9.01 -0.47 4.91
CA VAL A 61 -10.17 -0.76 5.77
C VAL A 61 -11.47 -0.51 5.01
N ARG A 62 -11.61 0.67 4.37
CA ARG A 62 -12.81 1.03 3.59
C ARG A 62 -13.12 0.05 2.46
N HIS A 63 -12.10 -0.55 1.85
CA HIS A 63 -12.27 -1.51 0.75
C HIS A 63 -12.40 -2.97 1.22
N GLY A 64 -12.31 -3.23 2.53
CA GLY A 64 -12.46 -4.56 3.12
C GLY A 64 -11.24 -5.46 2.95
N PHE A 65 -10.03 -4.89 2.81
CA PHE A 65 -8.79 -5.65 2.62
C PHE A 65 -7.93 -5.79 3.88
N VAL A 66 -8.41 -5.36 5.05
CA VAL A 66 -7.65 -5.39 6.30
C VAL A 66 -7.22 -6.80 6.71
N SER A 67 -8.06 -7.80 6.48
CA SER A 67 -7.77 -9.22 6.76
C SER A 67 -7.03 -9.94 5.62
N ASN A 68 -6.71 -9.25 4.52
CA ASN A 68 -5.96 -9.87 3.43
C ASN A 68 -4.47 -9.96 3.79
N GLU A 69 -3.93 -11.18 3.92
CA GLU A 69 -2.54 -11.41 4.35
C GLU A 69 -1.50 -10.64 3.52
N TYR A 70 -1.67 -10.55 2.21
CA TYR A 70 -0.73 -9.80 1.35
C TYR A 70 -0.75 -8.29 1.61
N VAL A 71 -1.92 -7.74 1.95
CA VAL A 71 -2.08 -6.33 2.29
C VAL A 71 -1.58 -6.08 3.71
N LYS A 72 -1.95 -6.93 4.67
CA LYS A 72 -1.49 -6.88 6.06
C LYS A 72 0.04 -6.90 6.15
N ASN A 73 0.70 -7.85 5.47
CA ASN A 73 2.16 -7.93 5.42
C ASN A 73 2.81 -6.67 4.81
N ALA A 74 2.18 -6.06 3.79
CA ALA A 74 2.67 -4.82 3.22
C ALA A 74 2.51 -3.62 4.17
N MET A 75 1.45 -3.61 5.00
CA MET A 75 1.24 -2.59 6.04
C MET A 75 2.25 -2.72 7.18
N ILE A 76 2.53 -3.95 7.63
CA ILE A 76 3.56 -4.22 8.64
C ILE A 76 4.92 -3.69 8.15
N LEU A 77 5.32 -4.05 6.93
CA LEU A 77 6.58 -3.57 6.33
C LEU A 77 6.63 -2.05 6.20
N PHE A 78 5.52 -1.42 5.79
CA PHE A 78 5.42 0.03 5.69
C PHE A 78 5.63 0.70 7.06
N HIS A 79 4.90 0.27 8.09
CA HIS A 79 5.00 0.84 9.43
C HIS A 79 6.38 0.60 10.06
N ALA A 80 6.97 -0.59 9.87
CA ALA A 80 8.31 -0.90 10.34
C ALA A 80 9.37 0.04 9.71
N ASN A 81 9.32 0.25 8.38
CA ASN A 81 10.26 1.13 7.69
C ASN A 81 10.06 2.62 8.01
N CYS A 82 8.86 3.04 8.40
CA CYS A 82 8.59 4.41 8.85
C CYS A 82 8.88 4.62 10.35
N GLY A 83 9.40 3.60 11.06
CA GLY A 83 9.68 3.66 12.50
C GLY A 83 8.46 3.51 13.42
N ASP A 84 7.28 3.22 12.87
CA ASP A 84 6.03 3.02 13.61
C ASP A 84 5.90 1.58 14.13
N LEU A 85 6.90 1.12 14.88
CA LEU A 85 7.01 -0.28 15.34
C LEU A 85 5.81 -0.76 16.16
N ARG A 86 5.19 0.12 16.97
CA ARG A 86 3.97 -0.22 17.73
C ARG A 86 2.85 -0.70 16.81
N ILE A 87 2.59 0.02 15.73
CA ILE A 87 1.52 -0.32 14.78
C ILE A 87 1.91 -1.58 13.99
N ALA A 88 3.20 -1.72 13.64
CA ALA A 88 3.70 -2.91 12.97
C ALA A 88 3.50 -4.17 13.83
N SER A 89 3.76 -4.09 15.14
CA SER A 89 3.52 -5.18 16.10
C SER A 89 2.04 -5.47 16.27
N GLU A 90 1.19 -4.46 16.48
CA GLU A 90 -0.27 -4.64 16.58
C GLU A 90 -0.85 -5.37 15.36
N LEU A 91 -0.41 -5.02 14.15
CA LEU A 91 -0.86 -5.69 12.91
C LEU A 91 -0.29 -7.11 12.76
N PHE A 92 0.86 -7.40 13.34
CA PHE A 92 1.47 -8.74 13.32
C PHE A 92 0.74 -9.68 14.29
N ASP A 93 0.41 -9.18 15.48
CA ASP A 93 -0.24 -9.96 16.54
C ASP A 93 -1.74 -10.19 16.27
N ASP A 94 -2.38 -9.38 15.43
CA ASP A 94 -3.76 -9.55 14.93
C ASP A 94 -3.84 -10.62 13.81
N SER A 95 -3.24 -11.80 14.04
CA SER A 95 -3.15 -12.93 13.10
C SER A 95 -3.89 -14.18 13.56
#